data_AF-A0A3M1XFR1-F1
#
_entry.id   AF-A0A3M1XFR1-F1
#
_cell.length_a   1.000
_cell.length_b   1.000
_cell.length_c   1.000
_cell.angle_alpha   90.00
_cell.angle_beta   90.00
_cell.angle_gamma   90.00
#
_symmetry.space_group_name_H-M   'P 1'
#
loop_
_entity.id
_entity.type
_entity.pdbx_description
1 polymer ?
#
loop_
_entity_poly.entity_id
_entity_poly.type
_entity_poly.pdbx_seq_one_letter_code
_entity_poly.pdbx_strand_id
1 'polypeptide(L)'
;MKSPFFLFLLLSCLSSLAFAQSPTQATITATAAPSSEAYRSFTFNGAWCWFSDPRAVYYEGAHKRTYSGWVDNFGDLHVAWYDHETKEIHSQVLFDSLEVDDHDNPSLLFDAEGRLLVFFNRHMMGYQPLYLVKASEPESIDHFGEVKELYLNDPDQPDMHHTYTNPIRLSAEANRLYLFWRGVDGKPSYSFSDDLGETWSKGKVFFMPEAIYRFRRPYTKIWSDGKSRIHFVVTDGHPRNEPQNSLYYFYLENGAFFKANGDRIKALADGPVQPTEADKLYDAATTGHKAWNWDIAADEQGYPVIAFAKFPDDSTHVYCYARWDGKKWRTYELVNSGGWFPQTMEGVTEPEPNYSGGMSIDHEDPNVLYLSVKRDSVFEIERWETANGGKKWTITPVTRGSSKDNVRPFAVRGAEAGNPLQVLWMQNTVYHHFAYASQLKDRMKGSWKDRFQTAIQMGLPNEKITDPLDPDQILPLMRQVADWQLANPRRNLDPRDWHYGAFFTGLMAFYQLTGEQRYRNEMYNQGQQYGWRPMEDILHADRIPIMDVWADLYAERPESGMLDLSRFAMDVHLATP
;
A
#
# COMPACT_ATOMS: atom_id res chain seq x y z
N MET A 1 -7.18 -25.69 74.48
CA MET A 1 -8.19 -26.21 73.54
C MET A 1 -9.13 -25.06 73.16
N LYS A 2 -9.12 -24.66 71.87
CA LYS A 2 -10.03 -23.70 71.18
C LYS A 2 -10.00 -22.25 71.71
N SER A 3 -10.00 -21.14 70.96
CA SER A 3 -9.81 -20.73 69.56
C SER A 3 -9.83 -19.17 69.62
N PRO A 4 -9.14 -18.42 68.73
CA PRO A 4 -8.99 -16.97 68.84
C PRO A 4 -10.10 -16.19 68.10
N PHE A 5 -10.27 -14.92 68.46
CA PHE A 5 -10.99 -13.92 67.67
C PHE A 5 -10.06 -12.71 67.51
N PHE A 6 -9.52 -12.51 66.31
CA PHE A 6 -8.92 -11.23 65.92
C PHE A 6 -9.52 -10.84 64.58
N LEU A 7 -10.27 -9.75 64.63
CA LEU A 7 -10.96 -9.11 63.53
C LEU A 7 -9.92 -8.30 62.73
N PHE A 8 -9.59 -8.72 61.51
CA PHE A 8 -8.85 -7.88 60.57
C PHE A 8 -9.84 -7.26 59.58
N LEU A 9 -9.95 -5.94 59.64
CA LEU A 9 -10.61 -5.10 58.64
C LEU A 9 -9.81 -5.22 57.33
N LEU A 10 -10.39 -5.85 56.31
CA LEU A 10 -9.86 -5.81 54.95
C LEU A 10 -10.56 -4.65 54.21
N LEU A 11 -9.79 -3.59 53.97
CA LEU A 11 -10.16 -2.47 53.13
C LEU A 11 -10.48 -2.99 51.72
N SER A 12 -11.67 -2.67 51.24
CA SER A 12 -12.11 -2.79 49.86
C SER A 12 -11.38 -1.79 48.98
N CYS A 13 -10.22 -2.17 48.43
CA CYS A 13 -9.64 -1.47 47.30
C CYS A 13 -10.44 -1.84 46.04
N LEU A 14 -11.21 -0.86 45.56
CA LEU A 14 -11.87 -0.85 44.26
C LEU A 14 -10.87 -1.22 43.16
N SER A 15 -11.29 -2.18 42.34
CA SER A 15 -10.62 -2.69 41.16
C SER A 15 -10.27 -1.60 40.16
N SER A 16 -8.98 -1.28 40.03
CA SER A 16 -8.42 -0.89 38.74
C SER A 16 -8.33 -2.15 37.89
N LEU A 17 -9.31 -2.35 37.01
CA LEU A 17 -9.17 -3.30 35.91
C LEU A 17 -8.10 -2.75 34.97
N ALA A 18 -6.84 -2.96 35.32
CA ALA A 18 -5.77 -2.93 34.33
C ALA A 18 -6.14 -3.96 33.27
N PHE A 19 -6.44 -3.50 32.05
CA PHE A 19 -6.51 -4.37 30.88
C PHE A 19 -5.09 -4.90 30.63
N ALA A 20 -4.68 -5.93 31.37
CA ALA A 20 -3.44 -6.64 31.11
C ALA A 20 -3.56 -7.29 29.73
N GLN A 21 -2.92 -6.66 28.73
CA GLN A 21 -2.77 -7.25 27.40
C GLN A 21 -1.97 -8.53 27.57
N SER A 22 -2.57 -9.65 27.19
CA SER A 22 -1.93 -10.96 27.34
C SER A 22 -1.07 -11.21 26.10
N PRO A 23 0.24 -11.50 26.25
CA PRO A 23 1.05 -11.94 25.12
C PRO A 23 0.47 -13.24 24.56
N THR A 24 0.46 -13.37 23.24
CA THR A 24 -0.03 -14.59 22.59
C THR A 24 0.99 -15.71 22.65
N GLN A 25 0.53 -16.96 22.52
CA GLN A 25 1.41 -18.09 22.28
C GLN A 25 1.54 -18.30 20.77
N ALA A 26 2.74 -18.28 20.22
CA ALA A 26 2.98 -18.53 18.81
C ALA A 26 3.91 -19.73 18.61
N THR A 27 3.66 -20.52 17.55
CA THR A 27 4.50 -21.65 17.16
C THR A 27 4.86 -21.50 15.69
N ILE A 28 6.15 -21.51 15.38
CA ILE A 28 6.65 -21.44 14.01
C ILE A 28 6.69 -22.84 13.42
N THR A 29 6.06 -23.03 12.27
CA THR A 29 6.14 -24.25 11.49
C THR A 29 7.53 -24.34 10.86
N ALA A 30 8.21 -25.48 11.01
CA ALA A 30 9.50 -25.73 10.38
C ALA A 30 9.32 -26.03 8.88
N THR A 31 8.99 -25.00 8.09
CA THR A 31 8.96 -25.06 6.63
C THR A 31 10.15 -24.30 6.04
N ALA A 32 10.65 -24.78 4.90
CA ALA A 32 11.58 -23.99 4.10
C ALA A 32 10.76 -22.96 3.31
N ALA A 33 10.91 -21.68 3.68
CA ALA A 33 10.46 -20.57 2.85
C ALA A 33 11.62 -20.06 2.01
N PRO A 34 11.41 -19.71 0.74
CA PRO A 34 12.47 -19.15 -0.09
C PRO A 34 12.70 -17.67 0.26
N SER A 35 13.78 -17.09 -0.26
CA SER A 35 14.02 -15.65 -0.17
C SER A 35 12.98 -14.90 -1.03
N SER A 36 12.74 -13.62 -0.74
CA SER A 36 11.74 -12.87 -1.49
C SER A 36 12.09 -12.64 -2.96
N GLU A 37 13.37 -12.72 -3.33
CA GLU A 37 13.85 -12.68 -4.71
C GLU A 37 13.45 -13.90 -5.55
N ALA A 38 12.97 -14.98 -4.90
CA ALA A 38 12.47 -16.17 -5.58
C ALA A 38 10.99 -16.07 -5.99
N TYR A 39 10.36 -14.90 -5.82
CA TYR A 39 8.97 -14.64 -6.17
C TYR A 39 8.85 -13.79 -7.44
N ARG A 40 7.69 -13.89 -8.09
CA ARG A 40 7.31 -13.05 -9.23
C ARG A 40 6.91 -11.66 -8.75
N SER A 41 7.04 -10.64 -9.59
CA SER A 41 6.60 -9.27 -9.29
C SER A 41 5.67 -8.73 -10.37
N PHE A 42 4.74 -7.85 -9.98
CA PHE A 42 4.01 -7.01 -10.92
C PHE A 42 4.96 -6.01 -11.58
N THR A 43 5.82 -5.38 -10.77
CA THR A 43 6.80 -4.37 -11.18
C THR A 43 8.04 -4.41 -10.29
N PHE A 44 9.14 -3.85 -10.77
CA PHE A 44 10.38 -3.58 -10.02
C PHE A 44 10.56 -2.09 -9.68
N ASN A 45 9.57 -1.28 -10.02
CA ASN A 45 9.47 0.14 -9.71
C ASN A 45 8.01 0.48 -9.37
N GLY A 46 7.66 0.34 -8.10
CA GLY A 46 6.32 0.61 -7.63
C GLY A 46 6.23 0.59 -6.12
N ALA A 47 5.54 1.58 -5.56
CA ALA A 47 5.29 1.73 -4.14
C ALA A 47 3.80 1.96 -3.87
N TRP A 48 3.40 1.68 -2.63
CA TRP A 48 2.10 2.05 -2.10
C TRP A 48 2.16 2.45 -0.64
N CYS A 49 1.27 3.35 -0.24
CA CYS A 49 0.97 3.64 1.14
C CYS A 49 -0.13 2.71 1.66
N TRP A 50 -0.18 2.46 2.97
CA TRP A 50 -1.14 1.52 3.54
C TRP A 50 -2.52 2.12 3.85
N PHE A 51 -2.75 3.39 3.54
CA PHE A 51 -4.01 4.08 3.82
C PHE A 51 -4.91 4.26 2.60
N SER A 52 -4.39 4.15 1.37
CA SER A 52 -5.20 4.11 0.14
C SER A 52 -5.54 2.66 -0.17
N ASP A 53 -6.82 2.28 -0.07
CA ASP A 53 -7.26 0.90 -0.24
C ASP A 53 -8.62 0.77 -0.93
N PRO A 54 -8.86 -0.32 -1.68
CA PRO A 54 -7.93 -1.44 -1.86
C PRO A 54 -6.89 -1.15 -2.93
N ARG A 55 -5.64 -1.50 -2.64
CA ARG A 55 -4.55 -1.44 -3.63
C ARG A 55 -4.44 -2.72 -4.48
N ALA A 56 -5.10 -3.80 -4.08
CA ALA A 56 -5.24 -5.01 -4.89
C ALA A 56 -6.60 -5.71 -4.66
N VAL A 57 -7.16 -6.28 -5.72
CA VAL A 57 -8.49 -6.93 -5.71
C VAL A 57 -8.47 -8.11 -6.67
N TYR A 58 -8.95 -9.27 -6.22
CA TYR A 58 -9.32 -10.38 -7.10
C TYR A 58 -10.72 -10.12 -7.66
N TYR A 59 -10.87 -10.26 -8.97
CA TYR A 59 -12.15 -10.17 -9.65
C TYR A 59 -12.30 -11.37 -10.59
N GLU A 60 -13.47 -12.01 -10.51
CA GLU A 60 -13.85 -13.14 -11.36
C GLU A 60 -15.11 -12.78 -12.15
N GLY A 61 -14.92 -12.49 -13.43
CA GLY A 61 -15.99 -12.26 -14.40
C GLY A 61 -15.84 -13.22 -15.58
N ALA A 62 -15.46 -12.68 -16.73
CA ALA A 62 -15.00 -13.48 -17.88
C ALA A 62 -13.61 -14.09 -17.64
N HIS A 63 -12.80 -13.45 -16.80
CA HIS A 63 -11.46 -13.91 -16.43
C HIS A 63 -11.33 -14.07 -14.92
N LYS A 64 -10.30 -14.81 -14.50
CA LYS A 64 -9.92 -14.95 -13.10
C LYS A 64 -8.65 -14.13 -12.89
N ARG A 65 -8.80 -12.90 -12.43
CA ARG A 65 -7.68 -11.94 -12.41
C ARG A 65 -7.52 -11.26 -11.06
N THR A 66 -6.27 -11.11 -10.64
CA THR A 66 -5.91 -10.21 -9.54
C THR A 66 -5.43 -8.90 -10.12
N TYR A 67 -6.12 -7.81 -9.79
CA TYR A 67 -5.80 -6.45 -10.17
C TYR A 67 -5.03 -5.75 -9.06
N SER A 68 -4.08 -4.89 -9.42
CA SER A 68 -3.30 -4.09 -8.48
C SER A 68 -2.90 -2.76 -9.10
N GLY A 69 -2.57 -1.77 -8.27
CA GLY A 69 -2.01 -0.52 -8.75
C GLY A 69 -1.03 0.11 -7.77
N TRP A 70 -0.12 0.90 -8.32
CA TRP A 70 0.99 1.52 -7.59
C TRP A 70 1.39 2.84 -8.25
N VAL A 71 2.23 3.59 -7.56
CA VAL A 71 2.96 4.73 -8.12
C VAL A 71 4.43 4.35 -8.24
N ASP A 72 5.05 4.61 -9.39
CA ASP A 72 6.48 4.36 -9.57
C ASP A 72 7.33 5.53 -9.06
N ASN A 73 8.65 5.37 -9.10
CA ASN A 73 9.55 6.40 -8.61
C ASN A 73 9.77 7.58 -9.57
N PHE A 74 9.00 7.68 -10.65
CA PHE A 74 8.88 8.84 -11.53
C PHE A 74 7.56 9.59 -11.32
N GLY A 75 6.64 8.99 -10.57
CA GLY A 75 5.32 9.55 -10.27
C GLY A 75 4.25 9.07 -11.24
N ASP A 76 4.54 8.04 -12.04
CA ASP A 76 3.55 7.42 -12.92
C ASP A 76 2.66 6.49 -12.10
N LEU A 77 1.37 6.54 -12.38
CA LEU A 77 0.35 5.71 -11.75
C LEU A 77 0.12 4.53 -12.67
N HIS A 78 0.28 3.33 -12.14
CA HIS A 78 0.11 2.09 -12.89
C HIS A 78 -1.08 1.30 -12.37
N VAL A 79 -1.72 0.60 -13.30
CA VAL A 79 -2.66 -0.48 -13.00
C VAL A 79 -2.21 -1.74 -13.72
N ALA A 80 -2.43 -2.89 -13.12
CA ALA A 80 -2.07 -4.18 -13.69
C ALA A 80 -3.05 -5.27 -13.30
N TRP A 81 -3.02 -6.37 -14.05
CA TRP A 81 -3.62 -7.62 -13.64
C TRP A 81 -2.68 -8.81 -13.85
N TYR A 82 -2.87 -9.82 -13.02
CA TYR A 82 -2.32 -11.16 -13.19
C TYR A 82 -3.47 -12.12 -13.46
N ASP A 83 -3.39 -12.87 -14.54
CA ASP A 83 -4.39 -13.86 -14.92
C ASP A 83 -4.06 -15.23 -14.34
N HIS A 84 -4.99 -15.78 -13.57
CA HIS A 84 -4.80 -17.03 -12.86
C HIS A 84 -4.82 -18.26 -13.77
N GLU A 85 -5.38 -18.14 -14.97
CA GLU A 85 -5.44 -19.23 -15.95
C GLU A 85 -4.23 -19.18 -16.87
N THR A 86 -3.99 -18.04 -17.53
CA THR A 86 -2.89 -17.89 -18.51
C THR A 86 -1.53 -17.64 -17.86
N LYS A 87 -1.50 -17.23 -16.58
CA LYS A 87 -0.30 -16.83 -15.83
C LYS A 87 0.38 -15.56 -16.35
N GLU A 88 -0.29 -14.84 -17.26
CA GLU A 88 0.18 -13.59 -17.84
C GLU A 88 0.09 -12.45 -16.83
N ILE A 89 0.96 -11.46 -17.01
CA ILE A 89 0.95 -10.20 -16.29
C ILE A 89 0.83 -9.10 -17.33
N HIS A 90 -0.15 -8.23 -17.18
CA HIS A 90 -0.34 -7.07 -18.02
C HIS A 90 -0.44 -5.81 -17.17
N SER A 91 0.16 -4.72 -17.62
CA SER A 91 0.18 -3.44 -16.90
C SER A 91 0.08 -2.25 -17.84
N GLN A 92 -0.56 -1.17 -17.39
CA GLN A 92 -0.66 0.09 -18.13
C GLN A 92 -0.35 1.28 -17.22
N VAL A 93 0.34 2.29 -17.76
CA VAL A 93 0.42 3.62 -17.15
C VAL A 93 -0.94 4.30 -17.32
N LEU A 94 -1.60 4.57 -16.21
CA LEU A 94 -2.90 5.21 -16.12
C LEU A 94 -2.79 6.74 -16.15
N PHE A 95 -1.75 7.28 -15.49
CA PHE A 95 -1.50 8.72 -15.39
C PHE A 95 0.00 8.97 -15.25
N ASP A 96 0.54 9.85 -16.08
CA ASP A 96 1.98 10.15 -16.15
C ASP A 96 2.36 11.29 -15.17
N SER A 97 3.46 11.12 -14.44
CA SER A 97 4.14 12.18 -13.68
C SER A 97 3.25 12.97 -12.71
N LEU A 98 2.41 12.29 -11.91
CA LEU A 98 1.52 12.95 -10.96
C LEU A 98 2.30 13.64 -9.83
N GLU A 99 3.01 12.85 -9.04
CA GLU A 99 3.95 13.24 -7.98
C GLU A 99 4.74 11.98 -7.54
N VAL A 100 6.03 12.15 -7.23
CA VAL A 100 6.88 11.06 -6.70
C VAL A 100 6.62 10.95 -5.20
N ASP A 101 5.52 10.29 -4.82
CA ASP A 101 5.10 10.03 -3.44
C ASP A 101 4.30 8.72 -3.36
N ASP A 102 4.66 7.79 -2.47
CA ASP A 102 3.97 6.51 -2.31
C ASP A 102 2.49 6.62 -1.89
N HIS A 103 2.06 7.78 -1.38
CA HIS A 103 0.70 8.08 -0.97
C HIS A 103 -0.26 8.24 -2.15
N ASP A 104 0.29 8.35 -3.35
CA ASP A 104 -0.46 8.59 -4.57
C ASP A 104 -0.99 7.29 -5.18
N ASN A 105 -0.58 6.13 -4.65
CA ASN A 105 -1.02 4.83 -5.16
C ASN A 105 -2.54 4.76 -5.32
N PRO A 106 -3.02 4.18 -6.42
CA PRO A 106 -4.44 4.12 -6.71
C PRO A 106 -5.17 3.15 -5.77
N SER A 107 -6.45 3.42 -5.55
CA SER A 107 -7.42 2.48 -5.00
C SER A 107 -8.41 2.02 -6.05
N LEU A 108 -8.80 0.75 -5.97
CA LEU A 108 -9.53 0.04 -7.02
C LEU A 108 -10.96 -0.30 -6.58
N LEU A 109 -11.93 -0.21 -7.48
CA LEU A 109 -13.29 -0.65 -7.22
C LEU A 109 -13.93 -1.18 -8.50
N PHE A 110 -14.52 -2.37 -8.47
CA PHE A 110 -15.35 -2.86 -9.57
C PHE A 110 -16.81 -2.45 -9.39
N ASP A 111 -17.42 -1.94 -10.45
CA ASP A 111 -18.87 -1.70 -10.48
C ASP A 111 -19.67 -3.00 -10.65
N ALA A 112 -20.99 -2.89 -10.74
CA ALA A 112 -21.87 -4.05 -10.90
C ALA A 112 -21.77 -4.69 -12.30
N GLU A 113 -21.26 -3.95 -13.29
CA GLU A 113 -21.05 -4.40 -14.65
C GLU A 113 -19.63 -4.93 -14.91
N GLY A 114 -18.76 -4.93 -13.88
CA GLY A 114 -17.38 -5.41 -13.96
C GLY A 114 -16.39 -4.40 -14.53
N ARG A 115 -16.75 -3.12 -14.67
CA ARG A 115 -15.81 -2.06 -15.04
C ARG A 115 -15.01 -1.61 -13.83
N LEU A 116 -13.72 -1.40 -14.05
CA LEU A 116 -12.80 -0.91 -13.05
C LEU A 116 -12.95 0.61 -12.88
N LEU A 117 -13.18 1.06 -11.66
CA LEU A 117 -13.05 2.45 -11.21
C LEU A 117 -11.74 2.58 -10.45
N VAL A 118 -10.94 3.58 -10.81
CA VAL A 118 -9.64 3.84 -10.18
C VAL A 118 -9.65 5.25 -9.60
N PHE A 119 -9.33 5.35 -8.31
CA PHE A 119 -9.27 6.61 -7.58
C PHE A 119 -7.85 6.88 -7.08
N PHE A 120 -7.34 8.09 -7.30
CA PHE A 120 -5.99 8.48 -6.89
C PHE A 120 -5.92 9.96 -6.52
N ASN A 121 -4.82 10.40 -5.92
CA ASN A 121 -4.63 11.76 -5.43
C ASN A 121 -3.14 12.10 -5.33
N ARG A 122 -2.82 13.38 -5.20
CA ARG A 122 -1.51 13.87 -4.70
C ARG A 122 -1.45 13.88 -3.18
N HIS A 123 -0.27 13.95 -2.58
CA HIS A 123 -0.10 13.95 -1.13
C HIS A 123 -0.09 15.34 -0.51
N MET A 124 -1.26 15.82 -0.07
CA MET A 124 -1.40 17.09 0.66
C MET A 124 -0.88 18.33 -0.09
N MET A 125 -0.93 18.32 -1.42
CA MET A 125 -0.45 19.43 -2.26
C MET A 125 -1.51 20.52 -2.49
N GLY A 126 -1.79 21.37 -1.51
CA GLY A 126 -2.70 22.53 -1.72
C GLY A 126 -4.11 22.17 -2.20
N TYR A 127 -4.71 23.03 -3.05
CA TYR A 127 -6.03 22.84 -3.68
C TYR A 127 -5.91 21.99 -4.95
N GLN A 128 -5.68 20.69 -4.77
CA GLN A 128 -5.63 19.70 -5.86
C GLN A 128 -6.82 18.75 -5.76
N PRO A 129 -7.35 18.25 -6.88
CA PRO A 129 -8.50 17.36 -6.87
C PRO A 129 -8.11 15.94 -6.42
N LEU A 130 -9.11 15.15 -6.04
CA LEU A 130 -9.06 13.69 -6.18
C LEU A 130 -9.33 13.34 -7.65
N TYR A 131 -8.78 12.26 -8.16
CA TYR A 131 -9.03 11.84 -9.54
C TYR A 131 -9.86 10.56 -9.56
N LEU A 132 -10.75 10.45 -10.55
CA LEU A 132 -11.48 9.23 -10.88
C LEU A 132 -11.34 8.96 -12.36
N VAL A 133 -10.96 7.74 -12.70
CA VAL A 133 -11.01 7.24 -14.08
C VAL A 133 -11.70 5.88 -14.10
N LYS A 134 -12.46 5.62 -15.17
CA LYS A 134 -13.31 4.43 -15.29
C LYS A 134 -12.96 3.68 -16.56
N ALA A 135 -12.83 2.36 -16.46
CA ALA A 135 -12.70 1.51 -17.62
C ALA A 135 -13.96 1.65 -18.49
N SER A 136 -13.78 1.79 -19.80
CA SER A 136 -14.91 1.81 -20.74
C SER A 136 -15.50 0.42 -20.98
N GLU A 137 -14.73 -0.62 -20.67
CA GLU A 137 -15.09 -2.03 -20.87
C GLU A 137 -14.90 -2.82 -19.56
N PRO A 138 -15.73 -3.85 -19.28
CA PRO A 138 -15.54 -4.73 -18.13
C PRO A 138 -14.15 -5.37 -18.14
N GLU A 139 -13.56 -5.50 -16.96
CA GLU A 139 -12.27 -6.18 -16.71
C GLU A 139 -11.04 -5.61 -17.45
N SER A 140 -11.21 -4.55 -18.24
CA SER A 140 -10.15 -3.94 -19.04
C SER A 140 -9.32 -2.95 -18.23
N ILE A 141 -8.01 -2.94 -18.49
CA ILE A 141 -7.07 -1.90 -18.07
C ILE A 141 -6.43 -1.20 -19.25
N ASP A 142 -6.94 -1.41 -20.47
CA ASP A 142 -6.36 -0.80 -21.67
C ASP A 142 -7.17 0.41 -22.17
N HIS A 143 -8.44 0.46 -21.77
CA HIS A 143 -9.42 1.40 -22.29
C HIS A 143 -10.10 2.11 -21.13
N PHE A 144 -9.73 3.36 -20.92
CA PHE A 144 -10.28 4.22 -19.90
C PHE A 144 -11.02 5.40 -20.53
N GLY A 145 -12.09 5.86 -19.87
CA GLY A 145 -12.71 7.14 -20.16
C GLY A 145 -11.85 8.32 -19.72
N GLU A 146 -12.44 9.51 -19.77
CA GLU A 146 -11.79 10.73 -19.30
C GLU A 146 -11.44 10.66 -17.80
N VAL A 147 -10.27 11.19 -17.44
CA VAL A 147 -9.89 11.40 -16.04
C VAL A 147 -10.72 12.55 -15.48
N LYS A 148 -11.58 12.26 -14.50
CA LYS A 148 -12.39 13.25 -13.82
C LYS A 148 -11.66 13.82 -12.61
N GLU A 149 -11.63 15.14 -12.53
CA GLU A 149 -11.17 15.87 -11.34
C GLU A 149 -12.33 16.08 -10.35
N LEU A 150 -12.15 15.62 -9.13
CA LEU A 150 -13.13 15.64 -8.05
C LEU A 150 -12.69 16.60 -6.94
N TYR A 151 -13.21 17.83 -6.99
CA TYR A 151 -13.04 18.84 -5.93
C TYR A 151 -14.09 18.65 -4.84
N LEU A 152 -13.91 17.62 -4.01
CA LEU A 152 -14.95 17.17 -3.07
C LEU A 152 -14.94 17.89 -1.73
N ASN A 153 -13.78 18.40 -1.29
CA ASN A 153 -13.70 19.21 -0.08
C ASN A 153 -14.60 20.47 -0.20
N ASP A 154 -15.21 20.86 0.92
CA ASP A 154 -16.04 22.07 1.01
C ASP A 154 -15.20 23.34 0.80
N PRO A 155 -15.41 24.13 -0.27
CA PRO A 155 -14.59 25.31 -0.58
C PRO A 155 -14.67 26.42 0.49
N ASP A 156 -15.68 26.38 1.36
CA ASP A 156 -15.84 27.35 2.45
C ASP A 156 -14.98 27.00 3.70
N GLN A 157 -14.25 25.88 3.66
CA GLN A 157 -13.44 25.39 4.78
C GLN A 157 -11.93 25.61 4.55
N PRO A 158 -11.13 25.75 5.62
CA PRO A 158 -9.67 25.86 5.51
C PRO A 158 -8.99 24.52 5.18
N ASP A 159 -7.76 24.59 4.66
CA ASP A 159 -6.86 23.46 4.44
C ASP A 159 -7.48 22.33 3.57
N MET A 160 -7.54 22.59 2.27
CA MET A 160 -8.28 21.84 1.24
C MET A 160 -7.53 20.63 0.65
N HIS A 161 -6.61 20.08 1.43
CA HIS A 161 -5.77 18.95 1.02
C HIS A 161 -6.58 17.66 0.87
N HIS A 162 -6.11 16.77 0.01
CA HIS A 162 -6.61 15.40 -0.11
C HIS A 162 -5.48 14.41 0.11
N THR A 163 -5.78 13.26 0.70
CA THR A 163 -4.92 12.08 0.74
C THR A 163 -5.74 10.83 1.06
N TYR A 164 -5.35 9.67 0.55
CA TYR A 164 -5.85 8.35 0.92
C TYR A 164 -7.25 8.01 0.41
N THR A 165 -7.36 7.67 -0.87
CA THR A 165 -8.64 7.24 -1.45
C THR A 165 -9.07 5.86 -0.93
N ASN A 166 -10.33 5.77 -0.47
CA ASN A 166 -10.95 4.52 -0.03
C ASN A 166 -12.38 4.41 -0.59
N PRO A 167 -12.56 3.88 -1.81
CA PRO A 167 -13.86 3.71 -2.45
C PRO A 167 -14.60 2.47 -1.92
N ILE A 168 -15.91 2.60 -1.74
CA ILE A 168 -16.81 1.52 -1.29
C ILE A 168 -18.12 1.59 -2.09
N ARG A 169 -18.65 0.44 -2.48
CA ARG A 169 -19.99 0.31 -3.08
C ARG A 169 -20.89 -0.46 -2.13
N LEU A 170 -22.07 0.06 -1.83
CA LEU A 170 -23.07 -0.64 -1.02
C LEU A 170 -24.25 -1.07 -1.90
N SER A 171 -24.36 -2.38 -2.16
CA SER A 171 -25.46 -2.92 -2.98
C SER A 171 -26.84 -2.76 -2.34
N ALA A 172 -26.96 -2.71 -1.01
CA ALA A 172 -28.21 -2.46 -0.31
C ALA A 172 -28.67 -0.99 -0.37
N GLU A 173 -27.78 -0.07 -0.76
CA GLU A 173 -28.07 1.36 -0.97
C GLU A 173 -28.15 1.70 -2.47
N ALA A 174 -28.81 0.84 -3.26
CA ALA A 174 -28.95 1.01 -4.71
C ALA A 174 -27.61 1.23 -5.43
N ASN A 175 -26.56 0.50 -5.02
CA ASN A 175 -25.19 0.62 -5.52
C ASN A 175 -24.53 1.99 -5.30
N ARG A 176 -24.96 2.75 -4.28
CA ARG A 176 -24.29 3.99 -3.87
C ARG A 176 -22.78 3.75 -3.72
N LEU A 177 -22.02 4.65 -4.33
CA LEU A 177 -20.59 4.76 -4.12
C LEU A 177 -20.32 5.72 -2.97
N TYR A 178 -19.51 5.30 -2.01
CA TYR A 178 -18.87 6.16 -1.05
C TYR A 178 -17.39 6.30 -1.41
N LEU A 179 -16.85 7.50 -1.30
CA LEU A 179 -15.42 7.75 -1.32
C LEU A 179 -15.03 8.38 0.01
N PHE A 180 -14.07 7.77 0.70
CA PHE A 180 -13.50 8.29 1.94
C PHE A 180 -12.05 8.72 1.71
N TRP A 181 -11.62 9.80 2.39
CA TRP A 181 -10.27 10.33 2.32
C TRP A 181 -9.91 11.16 3.56
N ARG A 182 -8.64 11.54 3.69
CA ARG A 182 -8.20 12.63 4.58
C ARG A 182 -8.31 13.96 3.83
N GLY A 183 -9.27 14.78 4.25
CA GLY A 183 -9.70 15.99 3.53
C GLY A 183 -9.50 17.28 4.32
N VAL A 184 -10.55 18.11 4.29
CA VAL A 184 -10.72 19.36 5.05
C VAL A 184 -10.10 19.31 6.44
N ASP A 185 -9.23 20.28 6.76
CA ASP A 185 -8.51 20.39 8.04
C ASP A 185 -7.76 19.08 8.43
N GLY A 186 -7.37 18.28 7.44
CA GLY A 186 -6.69 17.00 7.65
C GLY A 186 -7.55 15.95 8.35
N LYS A 187 -8.88 16.04 8.26
CA LYS A 187 -9.83 15.13 8.93
C LYS A 187 -10.35 14.03 8.01
N PRO A 188 -10.80 12.90 8.58
CA PRO A 188 -11.52 11.87 7.82
C PRO A 188 -12.82 12.43 7.25
N SER A 189 -12.89 12.43 5.92
CA SER A 189 -13.96 13.00 5.12
C SER A 189 -14.55 11.97 4.18
N TYR A 190 -15.77 12.21 3.74
CA TYR A 190 -16.47 11.38 2.77
C TYR A 190 -17.31 12.22 1.81
N SER A 191 -17.63 11.61 0.67
CA SER A 191 -18.68 11.99 -0.25
C SER A 191 -19.30 10.72 -0.82
N PHE A 192 -20.51 10.80 -1.34
CA PHE A 192 -21.16 9.71 -2.05
C PHE A 192 -21.68 10.13 -3.42
N SER A 193 -21.85 9.15 -4.29
CA SER A 193 -22.43 9.24 -5.63
C SER A 193 -23.50 8.17 -5.79
N ASP A 194 -24.65 8.56 -6.34
CA ASP A 194 -25.79 7.68 -6.64
C ASP A 194 -25.90 7.36 -8.14
N ASP A 195 -24.93 7.79 -8.95
CA ASP A 195 -24.92 7.70 -10.41
C ASP A 195 -23.56 7.24 -10.95
N LEU A 196 -22.87 6.37 -10.20
CA LEU A 196 -21.62 5.73 -10.60
C LEU A 196 -20.47 6.73 -10.89
N GLY A 197 -20.35 7.73 -10.02
CA GLY A 197 -19.30 8.73 -10.06
C GLY A 197 -19.50 9.80 -11.13
N GLU A 198 -20.73 9.98 -11.65
CA GLU A 198 -21.06 11.10 -12.53
C GLU A 198 -21.21 12.39 -11.73
N THR A 199 -21.93 12.34 -10.61
CA THR A 199 -22.07 13.44 -9.66
C THR A 199 -21.78 12.97 -8.24
N TRP A 200 -21.34 13.91 -7.42
CA TRP A 200 -20.95 13.65 -6.04
C TRP A 200 -21.62 14.64 -5.09
N SER A 201 -21.96 14.16 -3.91
CA SER A 201 -22.37 15.01 -2.79
C SER A 201 -21.24 15.96 -2.37
N LYS A 202 -21.60 17.03 -1.66
CA LYS A 202 -20.61 17.89 -0.99
C LYS A 202 -19.87 17.08 0.08
N GLY A 203 -18.53 17.15 0.09
CA GLY A 203 -17.71 16.44 1.05
C GLY A 203 -17.96 16.89 2.48
N LYS A 204 -17.95 15.93 3.42
CA LYS A 204 -18.20 16.17 4.84
C LYS A 204 -17.22 15.40 5.70
N VAL A 205 -16.85 15.96 6.85
CA VAL A 205 -16.09 15.25 7.89
C VAL A 205 -17.01 14.26 8.59
N PHE A 206 -16.57 13.01 8.77
CA PHE A 206 -17.31 11.98 9.51
C PHE A 206 -16.71 11.63 10.88
N PHE A 207 -15.47 12.05 11.15
CA PHE A 207 -14.85 11.90 12.46
C PHE A 207 -14.07 13.15 12.84
N MET A 208 -14.32 13.68 14.05
CA MET A 208 -13.74 14.93 14.51
C MET A 208 -13.20 14.76 15.95
N PRO A 209 -11.87 14.62 16.15
CA PRO A 209 -11.29 14.66 17.48
C PRO A 209 -11.35 16.09 18.05
N GLU A 210 -11.17 16.21 19.35
CA GLU A 210 -11.05 17.51 20.00
C GLU A 210 -9.91 18.34 19.38
N ALA A 211 -10.21 19.60 19.07
CA ALA A 211 -9.31 20.55 18.41
C ALA A 211 -8.30 21.15 19.39
N ILE A 212 -7.49 20.30 20.01
CA ILE A 212 -6.46 20.70 20.98
C ILE A 212 -5.29 21.49 20.36
N TYR A 213 -5.06 21.38 19.05
CA TYR A 213 -4.13 22.20 18.27
C TYR A 213 -4.54 22.24 16.79
N ARG A 214 -3.97 23.18 16.03
CA ARG A 214 -4.26 23.35 14.59
C ARG A 214 -3.76 22.12 13.80
N PHE A 215 -4.60 21.57 12.93
CA PHE A 215 -4.23 20.49 12.02
C PHE A 215 -3.87 19.15 12.71
N ARG A 216 -4.64 18.78 13.75
CA ARG A 216 -4.66 17.42 14.31
C ARG A 216 -5.20 16.45 13.26
N ARG A 217 -4.42 15.43 12.90
CA ARG A 217 -4.68 14.53 11.76
C ARG A 217 -4.92 13.08 12.20
N PRO A 218 -6.18 12.66 12.36
CA PRO A 218 -6.56 11.25 12.42
C PRO A 218 -6.16 10.46 11.19
N TYR A 219 -5.92 9.17 11.38
CA TYR A 219 -5.74 8.18 10.34
C TYR A 219 -6.86 7.15 10.40
N THR A 220 -7.37 6.73 9.25
CA THR A 220 -8.56 5.87 9.14
C THR A 220 -8.21 4.61 8.36
N LYS A 221 -8.71 3.47 8.86
CA LYS A 221 -8.80 2.22 8.10
C LYS A 221 -10.27 1.83 7.99
N ILE A 222 -10.64 1.32 6.82
CA ILE A 222 -12.03 1.12 6.44
C ILE A 222 -12.18 -0.27 5.80
N TRP A 223 -13.24 -0.95 6.17
CA TRP A 223 -13.68 -2.21 5.55
C TRP A 223 -15.18 -2.20 5.37
N SER A 224 -15.68 -2.91 4.37
CA SER A 224 -17.11 -3.07 4.11
C SER A 224 -17.40 -4.45 3.57
N ASP A 225 -18.60 -4.94 3.86
CA ASP A 225 -19.16 -6.14 3.26
C ASP A 225 -19.64 -5.95 1.80
N GLY A 226 -19.48 -4.73 1.24
CA GLY A 226 -19.96 -4.38 -0.10
C GLY A 226 -21.49 -4.37 -0.23
N LYS A 227 -22.19 -4.49 0.91
CA LYS A 227 -23.64 -4.69 0.96
C LYS A 227 -24.33 -3.60 1.75
N SER A 228 -24.15 -3.56 3.06
CA SER A 228 -24.87 -2.62 3.92
C SER A 228 -24.02 -1.95 5.01
N ARG A 229 -22.83 -2.47 5.31
CA ARG A 229 -22.02 -1.98 6.44
C ARG A 229 -20.67 -1.46 6.02
N ILE A 230 -20.25 -0.37 6.66
CA ILE A 230 -18.90 0.19 6.54
C ILE A 230 -18.32 0.36 7.94
N HIS A 231 -17.23 -0.33 8.22
CA HIS A 231 -16.55 -0.35 9.51
C HIS A 231 -15.36 0.62 9.48
N PHE A 232 -15.17 1.36 10.57
CA PHE A 232 -14.08 2.33 10.70
C PHE A 232 -13.26 2.03 11.96
N VAL A 233 -11.94 2.06 11.82
CA VAL A 233 -11.04 2.29 12.95
C VAL A 233 -10.24 3.56 12.68
N VAL A 234 -10.25 4.47 13.64
CA VAL A 234 -9.62 5.78 13.54
C VAL A 234 -8.68 6.06 14.71
N THR A 235 -7.58 6.75 14.44
CA THR A 235 -6.80 7.40 15.51
C THR A 235 -7.40 8.75 15.88
N ASP A 236 -7.04 9.32 17.02
CA ASP A 236 -7.35 10.72 17.32
C ASP A 236 -6.27 11.70 16.83
N GLY A 237 -5.09 11.25 16.43
CA GLY A 237 -4.07 12.05 15.77
C GLY A 237 -2.98 11.24 15.07
N HIS A 238 -1.79 11.84 14.95
CA HIS A 238 -0.62 11.23 14.33
C HIS A 238 0.34 10.72 15.42
N PRO A 239 0.78 9.44 15.42
CA PRO A 239 1.56 8.88 16.53
C PRO A 239 2.89 9.62 16.79
N ARG A 240 3.59 10.09 15.75
CA ARG A 240 4.77 10.97 15.94
C ARG A 240 4.48 12.22 16.79
N ASN A 241 3.30 12.82 16.64
CA ASN A 241 2.96 14.08 17.29
C ASN A 241 2.21 13.87 18.61
N GLU A 242 1.42 12.79 18.70
CA GLU A 242 0.58 12.47 19.85
C GLU A 242 1.21 11.38 20.73
N PRO A 243 1.72 11.73 21.93
CA PRO A 243 2.24 10.73 22.87
C PRO A 243 1.15 9.78 23.39
N GLN A 244 -0.13 10.16 23.25
CA GLN A 244 -1.30 9.39 23.70
C GLN A 244 -2.27 9.09 22.54
N ASN A 245 -1.75 8.79 21.34
CA ASN A 245 -2.57 8.45 20.17
C ASN A 245 -3.40 7.18 20.41
N SER A 246 -4.72 7.32 20.53
CA SER A 246 -5.65 6.23 20.85
C SER A 246 -6.40 5.71 19.62
N LEU A 247 -7.06 4.55 19.72
CA LEU A 247 -7.87 3.96 18.64
C LEU A 247 -9.34 3.90 19.01
N TYR A 248 -10.19 4.26 18.04
CA TYR A 248 -11.63 4.29 18.18
C TYR A 248 -12.30 3.50 17.06
N TYR A 249 -13.40 2.83 17.38
CA TYR A 249 -14.18 2.03 16.44
C TYR A 249 -15.65 2.48 16.40
N PHE A 250 -16.21 2.45 15.20
CA PHE A 250 -17.65 2.56 14.93
C PHE A 250 -17.93 2.04 13.51
N TYR A 251 -19.20 1.82 13.16
CA TYR A 251 -19.60 1.46 11.79
C TYR A 251 -20.79 2.30 11.32
N LEU A 252 -20.93 2.44 10.00
CA LEU A 252 -22.07 3.02 9.31
C LEU A 252 -22.94 1.90 8.73
N GLU A 253 -24.25 1.96 8.98
CA GLU A 253 -25.26 1.10 8.35
C GLU A 253 -26.56 1.90 8.22
N ASN A 254 -27.27 1.77 7.10
CA ASN A 254 -28.58 2.43 6.89
C ASN A 254 -28.59 3.93 7.25
N GLY A 255 -27.54 4.66 6.87
CA GLY A 255 -27.42 6.10 7.11
C GLY A 255 -27.19 6.53 8.57
N ALA A 256 -26.82 5.63 9.48
CA ALA A 256 -26.49 5.96 10.87
C ALA A 256 -25.19 5.27 11.35
N PHE A 257 -24.52 5.91 12.31
CA PHE A 257 -23.35 5.36 12.97
C PHE A 257 -23.73 4.54 14.21
N PHE A 258 -22.98 3.48 14.46
CA PHE A 258 -23.20 2.53 15.55
C PHE A 258 -21.89 2.09 16.20
N LYS A 259 -21.97 1.66 17.46
CA LYS A 259 -20.90 0.99 18.21
C LYS A 259 -20.86 -0.50 17.90
N ALA A 260 -19.79 -1.20 18.28
CA ALA A 260 -19.61 -2.64 18.06
C ALA A 260 -20.72 -3.51 18.68
N ASN A 261 -21.34 -3.03 19.76
CA ASN A 261 -22.46 -3.70 20.41
C ASN A 261 -23.83 -3.45 19.72
N GLY A 262 -23.88 -2.63 18.66
CA GLY A 262 -25.10 -2.27 17.94
C GLY A 262 -25.82 -1.03 18.47
N ASP A 263 -25.30 -0.37 19.51
CA ASP A 263 -25.89 0.87 20.00
C ASP A 263 -25.73 1.98 18.96
N ARG A 264 -26.83 2.65 18.63
CA ARG A 264 -26.84 3.79 17.72
C ARG A 264 -26.11 4.98 18.35
N ILE A 265 -25.21 5.59 17.59
CA ILE A 265 -24.50 6.83 17.94
C ILE A 265 -25.32 8.04 17.46
N LYS A 266 -25.43 8.24 16.15
CA LYS A 266 -26.18 9.34 15.50
C LYS A 266 -26.43 9.05 14.03
N ALA A 267 -27.27 9.85 13.34
CA ALA A 267 -27.37 9.73 11.89
C ALA A 267 -26.11 10.31 11.22
N LEU A 268 -25.74 9.78 10.05
CA LEU A 268 -24.64 10.29 9.23
C LEU A 268 -24.83 11.79 8.88
N ALA A 269 -26.09 12.21 8.72
CA ALA A 269 -26.45 13.59 8.43
C ALA A 269 -26.29 14.55 9.62
N ASP A 270 -26.23 14.03 10.86
CA ASP A 270 -26.16 14.84 12.09
C ASP A 270 -24.74 15.36 12.39
N GLY A 271 -23.76 15.02 11.55
CA GLY A 271 -22.37 15.47 11.65
C GLY A 271 -21.40 14.38 12.11
N PRO A 272 -20.14 14.75 12.37
CA PRO A 272 -19.08 13.79 12.66
C PRO A 272 -19.26 13.09 14.01
N VAL A 273 -18.73 11.86 14.09
CA VAL A 273 -18.52 11.13 15.34
C VAL A 273 -17.35 11.76 16.10
N GLN A 274 -17.50 11.93 17.40
CA GLN A 274 -16.46 12.36 18.32
C GLN A 274 -15.85 11.17 19.08
N PRO A 275 -14.60 11.25 19.53
CA PRO A 275 -13.95 10.21 20.34
C PRO A 275 -14.77 9.72 21.54
N THR A 276 -15.53 10.61 22.19
CA THR A 276 -16.37 10.31 23.36
C THR A 276 -17.62 9.50 23.03
N GLU A 277 -18.00 9.44 21.75
CA GLU A 277 -19.21 8.77 21.27
C GLU A 277 -18.92 7.36 20.73
N ALA A 278 -17.70 7.12 20.26
CA ALA A 278 -17.25 5.87 19.66
C ALA A 278 -16.78 4.84 20.72
N ASP A 279 -16.59 3.60 20.29
CA ASP A 279 -15.91 2.61 21.13
C ASP A 279 -14.42 2.93 21.19
N LYS A 280 -13.91 3.21 22.39
CA LYS A 280 -12.46 3.33 22.58
C LYS A 280 -11.84 1.93 22.63
N LEU A 281 -11.44 1.44 21.45
CA LEU A 281 -10.79 0.15 21.22
C LEU A 281 -9.47 0.03 21.99
N TYR A 282 -8.68 1.10 21.97
CA TYR A 282 -7.37 1.16 22.62
C TYR A 282 -7.16 2.52 23.27
N ASP A 283 -6.83 2.54 24.56
CA ASP A 283 -6.62 3.75 25.34
C ASP A 283 -5.12 3.96 25.64
N ALA A 284 -4.48 4.83 24.86
CA ALA A 284 -3.05 5.10 24.98
C ALA A 284 -2.68 5.86 26.28
N ALA A 285 -3.61 6.61 26.86
CA ALA A 285 -3.38 7.28 28.14
C ALA A 285 -3.33 6.25 29.29
N THR A 286 -4.12 5.19 29.19
CA THR A 286 -4.15 4.09 30.17
C THR A 286 -2.96 3.15 30.02
N THR A 287 -2.57 2.81 28.78
CA THR A 287 -1.44 1.91 28.52
C THR A 287 -0.08 2.62 28.61
N GLY A 288 -0.04 3.93 28.40
CA GLY A 288 1.20 4.71 28.30
C GLY A 288 1.93 4.53 26.97
N HIS A 289 1.28 3.96 25.95
CA HIS A 289 1.89 3.68 24.65
C HIS A 289 0.96 4.18 23.54
N LYS A 290 1.47 5.00 22.62
CA LYS A 290 0.71 5.44 21.44
C LYS A 290 0.48 4.27 20.49
N ALA A 291 -0.60 4.34 19.71
CA ALA A 291 -0.96 3.32 18.73
C ALA A 291 -1.21 3.90 17.33
N TRP A 292 -1.20 3.04 16.31
CA TRP A 292 -1.58 3.38 14.95
C TRP A 292 -2.31 2.21 14.29
N ASN A 293 -3.46 2.48 13.69
CA ASN A 293 -4.26 1.51 12.97
C ASN A 293 -3.55 1.04 11.69
N TRP A 294 -3.69 -0.25 11.38
CA TRP A 294 -3.07 -0.84 10.21
C TRP A 294 -4.09 -1.46 9.26
N ASP A 295 -5.02 -2.27 9.76
CA ASP A 295 -6.05 -2.90 8.95
C ASP A 295 -7.30 -3.25 9.76
N ILE A 296 -8.44 -3.46 9.08
CA ILE A 296 -9.72 -3.84 9.66
C ILE A 296 -10.46 -4.81 8.73
N ALA A 297 -11.14 -5.80 9.32
CA ALA A 297 -12.05 -6.72 8.66
C ALA A 297 -13.23 -7.04 9.60
N ALA A 298 -14.15 -7.91 9.19
CA ALA A 298 -15.14 -8.49 10.08
C ALA A 298 -15.23 -10.01 9.90
N ASP A 299 -15.48 -10.73 10.99
CA ASP A 299 -15.73 -12.18 10.94
C ASP A 299 -17.11 -12.50 10.35
N GLU A 300 -17.41 -13.79 10.18
CA GLU A 300 -18.69 -14.27 9.63
C GLU A 300 -19.94 -13.78 10.40
N GLN A 301 -19.80 -13.36 11.66
CA GLN A 301 -20.88 -12.79 12.45
C GLN A 301 -21.01 -11.27 12.26
N GLY A 302 -20.14 -10.66 11.46
CA GLY A 302 -20.03 -9.23 11.26
C GLY A 302 -19.35 -8.52 12.43
N TYR A 303 -18.62 -9.26 13.30
CA TYR A 303 -17.88 -8.64 14.38
C TYR A 303 -16.51 -8.16 13.89
N PRO A 304 -16.13 -6.91 14.24
CA PRO A 304 -14.90 -6.31 13.75
C PRO A 304 -13.63 -6.98 14.31
N VAL A 305 -12.64 -7.09 13.44
CA VAL A 305 -11.26 -7.53 13.71
C VAL A 305 -10.30 -6.44 13.25
N ILE A 306 -9.34 -6.06 14.09
CA ILE A 306 -8.42 -4.95 13.85
C ILE A 306 -6.98 -5.42 14.05
N ALA A 307 -6.12 -5.04 13.11
CA ALA A 307 -4.67 -5.11 13.22
C ALA A 307 -4.13 -3.69 13.44
N PHE A 308 -3.28 -3.52 14.44
CA PHE A 308 -2.68 -2.23 14.76
C PHE A 308 -1.29 -2.39 15.38
N ALA A 309 -0.50 -1.32 15.34
CA ALA A 309 0.79 -1.26 16.03
C ALA A 309 0.66 -0.39 17.29
N LYS A 310 1.32 -0.79 18.38
CA LYS A 310 1.59 0.07 19.52
C LYS A 310 3.09 0.35 19.62
N PHE A 311 3.42 1.51 20.18
CA PHE A 311 4.78 2.02 20.28
C PHE A 311 5.08 2.38 21.74
N PRO A 312 5.70 1.48 22.53
CA PRO A 312 6.21 1.81 23.85
C PRO A 312 7.24 2.95 23.81
N ASP A 313 8.02 2.99 22.73
CA ASP A 313 8.92 4.06 22.33
C ASP A 313 8.97 4.09 20.78
N ASP A 314 9.72 5.04 20.22
CA ASP A 314 9.84 5.24 18.77
C ASP A 314 10.65 4.16 18.02
N SER A 315 11.30 3.23 18.74
CA SER A 315 12.09 2.14 18.17
C SER A 315 11.48 0.76 18.34
N THR A 316 10.50 0.63 19.23
CA THR A 316 9.86 -0.63 19.58
C THR A 316 8.46 -0.69 18.96
N HIS A 317 8.28 -1.51 17.92
CA HIS A 317 7.00 -1.63 17.22
C HIS A 317 6.35 -2.96 17.57
N VAL A 318 5.31 -2.95 18.39
CA VAL A 318 4.58 -4.17 18.77
C VAL A 318 3.30 -4.27 17.97
N TYR A 319 3.17 -5.35 17.21
CA TYR A 319 1.94 -5.67 16.48
C TYR A 319 0.90 -6.26 17.42
N CYS A 320 -0.33 -5.84 17.21
CA CYS A 320 -1.47 -6.21 18.04
C CYS A 320 -2.65 -6.63 17.17
N TYR A 321 -3.42 -7.56 17.71
CA TYR A 321 -4.68 -8.05 17.15
C TYR A 321 -5.79 -7.76 18.14
N ALA A 322 -6.88 -7.14 17.67
CA ALA A 322 -8.07 -6.96 18.47
C ALA A 322 -9.31 -7.47 17.76
N ARG A 323 -10.27 -8.01 18.53
CA ARG A 323 -11.58 -8.40 18.02
C ARG A 323 -12.69 -8.11 19.01
N TRP A 324 -13.87 -7.83 18.50
CA TRP A 324 -15.08 -7.84 19.30
C TRP A 324 -15.60 -9.28 19.44
N ASP A 325 -15.87 -9.73 20.67
CA ASP A 325 -16.36 -11.10 20.94
C ASP A 325 -17.89 -11.18 21.10
N GLY A 326 -18.61 -10.13 20.70
CA GLY A 326 -20.04 -9.96 20.96
C GLY A 326 -20.36 -9.33 22.33
N LYS A 327 -19.38 -9.22 23.23
CA LYS A 327 -19.56 -8.66 24.58
C LYS A 327 -18.54 -7.59 24.94
N LYS A 328 -17.28 -7.80 24.55
CA LYS A 328 -16.19 -6.86 24.81
C LYS A 328 -15.07 -7.00 23.78
N TRP A 329 -14.25 -5.96 23.70
CA TRP A 329 -13.00 -6.01 22.97
C TRP A 329 -12.01 -6.96 23.64
N ARG A 330 -11.40 -7.82 22.82
CA ARG A 330 -10.26 -8.67 23.18
C ARG A 330 -9.07 -8.18 22.40
N THR A 331 -7.99 -7.86 23.11
CA THR A 331 -6.77 -7.32 22.51
C THR A 331 -5.59 -8.17 22.92
N TYR A 332 -4.74 -8.47 21.94
CA TYR A 332 -3.63 -9.39 22.06
C TYR A 332 -2.36 -8.76 21.46
N GLU A 333 -1.23 -8.94 22.16
CA GLU A 333 0.08 -8.61 21.60
C GLU A 333 0.61 -9.81 20.82
N LEU A 334 0.90 -9.59 19.53
CA LEU A 334 1.36 -10.63 18.62
C LEU A 334 2.87 -10.79 18.74
N VAL A 335 3.61 -9.76 18.32
CA VAL A 335 5.07 -9.82 18.17
C VAL A 335 5.68 -8.44 18.24
N ASN A 336 6.89 -8.34 18.79
CA ASN A 336 7.75 -7.20 18.52
C ASN A 336 8.26 -7.33 17.08
N SER A 337 7.74 -6.47 16.21
CA SER A 337 7.98 -6.52 14.77
C SER A 337 9.35 -5.98 14.36
N GLY A 338 10.07 -5.34 15.29
CA GLY A 338 11.27 -4.55 15.02
C GLY A 338 11.03 -3.07 15.23
N GLY A 339 11.64 -2.24 14.38
CA GLY A 339 11.49 -0.79 14.37
C GLY A 339 10.86 -0.29 13.08
N TRP A 340 11.20 0.95 12.70
CA TRP A 340 10.79 1.49 11.42
C TRP A 340 11.50 0.79 10.24
N PHE A 341 10.86 0.79 9.08
CA PHE A 341 11.41 0.20 7.86
C PHE A 341 12.16 1.17 6.93
N PRO A 342 11.87 2.49 6.89
CA PRO A 342 12.68 3.39 6.07
C PRO A 342 14.15 3.32 6.46
N GLN A 343 15.02 3.29 5.47
CA GLN A 343 16.46 3.35 5.66
C GLN A 343 16.82 4.77 6.03
N THR A 344 17.16 5.01 7.29
CA THR A 344 17.58 6.34 7.73
C THR A 344 18.97 6.66 7.16
N MET A 345 19.10 7.81 6.49
CA MET A 345 20.40 8.25 5.95
C MET A 345 21.39 8.57 7.07
N GLU A 346 22.68 8.43 6.77
CA GLU A 346 23.75 8.73 7.74
C GLU A 346 23.65 10.19 8.24
N GLY A 347 23.70 10.36 9.57
CA GLY A 347 23.61 11.69 10.18
C GLY A 347 22.23 12.35 10.13
N VAL A 348 21.18 11.58 9.83
CA VAL A 348 19.77 12.02 9.86
C VAL A 348 19.03 11.28 10.97
N THR A 349 18.13 11.98 11.67
CA THR A 349 17.14 11.36 12.56
C THR A 349 15.93 10.97 11.74
N GLU A 350 15.43 9.74 11.93
CA GLU A 350 14.26 9.24 11.18
C GLU A 350 13.06 10.21 11.33
N PRO A 351 12.56 10.81 10.23
CA PRO A 351 11.41 11.71 10.28
C PRO A 351 10.09 10.99 10.57
N GLU A 352 9.98 9.70 10.27
CA GLU A 352 8.75 8.92 10.46
C GLU A 352 9.02 7.64 11.29
N PRO A 353 9.42 7.78 12.57
CA PRO A 353 9.92 6.66 13.37
C PRO A 353 8.84 5.62 13.71
N ASN A 354 7.55 5.90 13.45
CA ASN A 354 6.46 4.96 13.69
C ASN A 354 6.00 4.23 12.41
N TYR A 355 6.76 4.31 11.29
CA TYR A 355 6.50 3.55 10.06
C TYR A 355 6.98 2.10 10.20
N SER A 356 6.12 1.23 10.72
CA SER A 356 6.39 -0.21 10.83
C SER A 356 6.49 -0.91 9.47
N GLY A 357 7.10 -2.10 9.45
CA GLY A 357 7.07 -2.97 8.28
C GLY A 357 5.66 -3.34 7.81
N GLY A 358 4.70 -3.48 8.72
CA GLY A 358 3.26 -3.60 8.43
C GLY A 358 2.63 -4.97 8.59
N MET A 359 1.30 -4.98 8.46
CA MET A 359 0.42 -6.13 8.60
C MET A 359 -0.70 -6.07 7.55
N SER A 360 -1.39 -7.17 7.31
CA SER A 360 -2.67 -7.18 6.62
C SER A 360 -3.50 -8.33 7.14
N ILE A 361 -4.79 -8.07 7.34
CA ILE A 361 -5.76 -9.11 7.65
C ILE A 361 -6.23 -9.68 6.31
N ASP A 362 -6.32 -10.99 6.21
CA ASP A 362 -7.08 -11.63 5.14
C ASP A 362 -8.57 -11.30 5.35
N HIS A 363 -9.17 -10.57 4.41
CA HIS A 363 -10.52 -10.02 4.58
C HIS A 363 -11.60 -11.08 4.40
N GLU A 364 -11.23 -12.24 3.87
CA GLU A 364 -12.08 -13.41 3.66
C GLU A 364 -11.97 -14.39 4.84
N ASP A 365 -10.81 -14.46 5.51
CA ASP A 365 -10.63 -15.12 6.81
C ASP A 365 -9.83 -14.26 7.81
N PRO A 366 -10.51 -13.46 8.67
CA PRO A 366 -9.86 -12.60 9.65
C PRO A 366 -9.05 -13.32 10.75
N ASN A 367 -8.96 -14.65 10.72
CA ASN A 367 -8.03 -15.41 11.54
C ASN A 367 -6.65 -15.60 10.88
N VAL A 368 -6.48 -15.13 9.66
CA VAL A 368 -5.23 -15.14 8.90
C VAL A 368 -4.70 -13.70 8.79
N LEU A 369 -3.43 -13.52 9.14
CA LEU A 369 -2.74 -12.26 8.94
C LEU A 369 -1.43 -12.48 8.19
N TYR A 370 -1.06 -11.51 7.37
CA TYR A 370 0.27 -11.40 6.79
C TYR A 370 1.04 -10.29 7.50
N LEU A 371 2.19 -10.61 8.08
CA LEU A 371 2.99 -9.70 8.90
C LEU A 371 4.35 -9.51 8.25
N SER A 372 4.82 -8.27 8.18
CA SER A 372 6.21 -7.93 7.90
C SER A 372 6.95 -7.80 9.21
N VAL A 373 7.85 -8.73 9.51
CA VAL A 373 8.58 -8.82 10.78
C VAL A 373 10.08 -8.82 10.54
N LYS A 374 10.81 -7.99 11.29
CA LYS A 374 12.28 -7.97 11.22
C LYS A 374 12.85 -9.29 11.76
N ARG A 375 13.59 -9.99 10.90
CA ARG A 375 14.34 -11.21 11.20
C ARG A 375 15.78 -10.95 10.79
N ASP A 376 16.69 -11.10 11.75
CA ASP A 376 18.08 -10.69 11.60
C ASP A 376 18.19 -9.22 11.17
N SER A 377 18.67 -8.93 9.96
CA SER A 377 18.85 -7.57 9.46
C SER A 377 17.72 -7.06 8.57
N VAL A 378 16.81 -7.92 8.09
CA VAL A 378 15.80 -7.57 7.09
C VAL A 378 14.37 -7.83 7.58
N PHE A 379 13.39 -7.14 7.01
CA PHE A 379 11.98 -7.50 7.16
C PHE A 379 11.61 -8.69 6.27
N GLU A 380 10.93 -9.68 6.86
CA GLU A 380 10.41 -10.87 6.19
C GLU A 380 8.89 -10.95 6.33
N ILE A 381 8.22 -11.57 5.35
CA ILE A 381 6.78 -11.81 5.38
C ILE A 381 6.48 -13.13 6.06
N GLU A 382 5.57 -13.12 7.02
CA GLU A 382 5.07 -14.28 7.74
C GLU A 382 3.55 -14.35 7.64
N ARG A 383 3.00 -15.54 7.41
CA ARG A 383 1.57 -15.84 7.51
C ARG A 383 1.27 -16.38 8.90
N TRP A 384 0.36 -15.73 9.60
CA TRP A 384 -0.04 -16.04 10.96
C TRP A 384 -1.49 -16.50 10.97
N GLU A 385 -1.77 -17.66 11.57
CA GLU A 385 -3.11 -18.25 11.62
C GLU A 385 -3.53 -18.58 13.05
N THR A 386 -4.77 -18.26 13.40
CA THR A 386 -5.34 -18.60 14.71
C THR A 386 -6.61 -19.44 14.60
N ALA A 387 -6.72 -20.51 15.37
CA ALA A 387 -7.95 -21.29 15.46
C ALA A 387 -8.83 -20.89 16.67
N ASN A 388 -8.43 -19.86 17.43
CA ASN A 388 -9.05 -19.55 18.72
C ASN A 388 -9.18 -18.05 19.00
N GLY A 389 -9.36 -17.26 17.95
CA GLY A 389 -9.61 -15.83 18.03
C GLY A 389 -8.44 -15.05 18.60
N GLY A 390 -7.22 -15.44 18.23
CA GLY A 390 -5.99 -14.70 18.50
C GLY A 390 -5.23 -15.09 19.76
N LYS A 391 -5.67 -16.12 20.51
CA LYS A 391 -4.97 -16.56 21.74
C LYS A 391 -3.72 -17.36 21.42
N LYS A 392 -3.76 -18.17 20.36
CA LYS A 392 -2.64 -18.96 19.85
C LYS A 392 -2.51 -18.80 18.35
N TRP A 393 -1.26 -18.77 17.88
CA TRP A 393 -0.92 -18.56 16.47
C TRP A 393 0.00 -19.66 15.95
N THR A 394 -0.26 -20.12 14.74
CA THR A 394 0.68 -20.88 13.93
C THR A 394 1.30 -19.92 12.93
N ILE A 395 2.63 -19.90 12.85
CA ILE A 395 3.38 -19.02 11.96
C ILE A 395 3.99 -19.85 10.84
N THR A 396 3.68 -19.49 9.61
CA THR A 396 4.31 -20.04 8.41
C THR A 396 5.10 -18.93 7.73
N PRO A 397 6.44 -18.99 7.69
CA PRO A 397 7.23 -18.02 6.94
C PRO A 397 6.82 -18.05 5.45
N VAL A 398 6.57 -16.87 4.88
CA VAL A 398 6.35 -16.70 3.42
C VAL A 398 7.70 -16.43 2.75
N THR A 399 8.52 -15.57 3.37
CA THR A 399 9.88 -15.29 2.91
C THR A 399 10.89 -15.60 4.02
N ARG A 400 12.10 -16.01 3.65
CA ARG A 400 13.21 -16.22 4.58
C ARG A 400 14.57 -16.11 3.88
N GLY A 401 15.51 -15.43 4.54
CA GLY A 401 16.88 -15.28 4.03
C GLY A 401 16.95 -14.30 2.85
N SER A 402 16.03 -13.34 2.82
CA SER A 402 15.99 -12.28 1.81
C SER A 402 17.20 -11.34 1.96
N SER A 403 17.65 -10.77 0.85
CA SER A 403 18.70 -9.73 0.86
C SER A 403 18.13 -8.32 1.03
N LYS A 404 16.80 -8.18 0.95
CA LYS A 404 16.06 -6.92 0.96
C LYS A 404 14.91 -6.95 1.94
N ASP A 405 14.52 -5.77 2.43
CA ASP A 405 13.35 -5.62 3.29
C ASP A 405 12.05 -5.91 2.52
N ASN A 406 11.19 -6.73 3.11
CA ASN A 406 9.86 -7.04 2.60
C ASN A 406 8.82 -6.44 3.53
N VAL A 407 8.08 -5.45 3.05
CA VAL A 407 7.22 -4.59 3.87
C VAL A 407 5.85 -4.41 3.23
N ARG A 408 4.93 -3.89 4.03
CA ARG A 408 3.55 -3.55 3.70
C ARG A 408 2.85 -4.68 2.93
N PRO A 409 2.78 -5.89 3.51
CA PRO A 409 1.98 -6.95 2.94
C PRO A 409 0.53 -6.49 2.81
N PHE A 410 -0.15 -7.00 1.80
CA PHE A 410 -1.54 -6.73 1.53
C PHE A 410 -2.20 -8.03 1.06
N ALA A 411 -3.13 -8.56 1.85
CA ALA A 411 -3.97 -9.67 1.44
C ALA A 411 -4.88 -9.19 0.31
N VAL A 412 -4.91 -9.93 -0.79
CA VAL A 412 -5.66 -9.55 -2.00
C VAL A 412 -7.15 -9.63 -1.69
N ARG A 413 -7.88 -8.51 -1.71
CA ARG A 413 -9.31 -8.50 -1.42
C ARG A 413 -10.08 -9.36 -2.40
N GLY A 414 -11.02 -10.15 -1.89
CA GLY A 414 -11.81 -11.09 -2.68
C GLY A 414 -11.06 -12.36 -3.09
N ALA A 415 -9.80 -12.53 -2.71
CA ALA A 415 -9.06 -13.75 -2.99
C ALA A 415 -9.52 -14.86 -2.05
N GLU A 416 -10.52 -15.62 -2.46
CA GLU A 416 -11.05 -16.73 -1.66
C GLU A 416 -9.97 -17.79 -1.32
N ALA A 417 -10.26 -18.59 -0.30
CA ALA A 417 -9.39 -19.69 0.11
C ALA A 417 -9.02 -20.61 -1.08
N GLY A 418 -7.72 -20.81 -1.29
CA GLY A 418 -7.19 -21.63 -2.37
C GLY A 418 -6.80 -20.87 -3.64
N ASN A 419 -7.13 -19.58 -3.74
CA ASN A 419 -6.52 -18.71 -4.75
C ASN A 419 -4.99 -18.71 -4.56
N PRO A 420 -4.17 -18.93 -5.62
CA PRO A 420 -2.72 -19.04 -5.47
C PRO A 420 -2.04 -17.72 -5.13
N LEU A 421 -2.64 -16.57 -5.45
CA LEU A 421 -2.11 -15.24 -5.15
C LEU A 421 -2.90 -14.59 -4.01
N GLN A 422 -2.56 -14.96 -2.78
CA GLN A 422 -3.22 -14.46 -1.57
C GLN A 422 -2.65 -13.13 -1.06
N VAL A 423 -1.37 -12.86 -1.32
CA VAL A 423 -0.67 -11.71 -0.73
C VAL A 423 0.26 -11.05 -1.74
N LEU A 424 0.27 -9.72 -1.71
CA LEU A 424 1.29 -8.88 -2.34
C LEU A 424 2.09 -8.14 -1.28
N TRP A 425 3.32 -7.72 -1.58
CA TRP A 425 4.11 -6.87 -0.68
C TRP A 425 5.10 -5.99 -1.44
N MET A 426 5.63 -4.97 -0.76
CA MET A 426 6.76 -4.18 -1.27
C MET A 426 8.08 -4.84 -0.89
N GLN A 427 8.96 -5.07 -1.86
CA GLN A 427 10.37 -5.42 -1.60
C GLN A 427 11.24 -4.20 -1.87
N ASN A 428 11.98 -3.74 -0.87
CA ASN A 428 12.74 -2.50 -0.95
C ASN A 428 14.16 -2.74 -1.43
N THR A 429 14.49 -2.27 -2.63
CA THR A 429 15.88 -2.09 -3.04
C THR A 429 16.47 -0.88 -2.33
N VAL A 430 15.74 0.24 -2.32
CA VAL A 430 16.07 1.45 -1.56
C VAL A 430 14.77 2.10 -1.12
N TYR A 431 14.70 2.54 0.14
CA TYR A 431 13.57 3.33 0.60
C TYR A 431 14.02 4.21 1.77
N HIS A 432 14.29 5.49 1.51
CA HIS A 432 14.67 6.44 2.56
C HIS A 432 13.48 7.27 3.04
N HIS A 433 12.59 7.63 2.13
CA HIS A 433 11.40 8.42 2.42
C HIS A 433 10.32 8.09 1.40
N PHE A 434 9.07 8.34 1.76
CA PHE A 434 7.92 8.08 0.90
C PHE A 434 7.82 9.03 -0.31
N ALA A 435 8.54 10.15 -0.32
CA ALA A 435 8.35 11.24 -1.31
C ALA A 435 9.66 11.92 -1.69
N TYR A 436 9.77 12.40 -2.93
CA TYR A 436 10.96 13.11 -3.43
C TYR A 436 10.99 14.63 -3.12
N ALA A 437 9.96 15.38 -3.51
CA ALA A 437 10.05 16.81 -3.84
C ALA A 437 10.75 17.71 -2.79
N SER A 438 10.14 17.89 -1.62
CA SER A 438 10.69 18.68 -0.52
C SER A 438 11.15 17.79 0.64
N GLN A 439 10.47 16.68 0.88
CA GLN A 439 10.72 15.89 2.07
C GLN A 439 12.06 15.13 2.01
N LEU A 440 12.36 14.44 0.90
CA LEU A 440 13.66 13.77 0.77
C LEU A 440 14.81 14.78 0.75
N LYS A 441 14.66 15.88 -0.01
CA LYS A 441 15.69 16.91 -0.08
C LYS A 441 15.93 17.61 1.26
N ASP A 442 14.86 18.06 1.92
CA ASP A 442 14.97 18.94 3.09
C ASP A 442 15.11 18.14 4.40
N ARG A 443 14.46 16.98 4.53
CA ARG A 443 14.52 16.15 5.76
C ARG A 443 15.56 15.06 5.71
N MET A 444 15.75 14.44 4.54
CA MET A 444 16.72 13.35 4.40
C MET A 444 18.07 13.79 3.83
N LYS A 445 18.20 15.04 3.34
CA LYS A 445 19.41 15.52 2.63
C LYS A 445 19.74 14.66 1.39
N GLY A 446 18.71 14.04 0.80
CA GLY A 446 18.83 13.17 -0.35
C GLY A 446 18.77 13.91 -1.69
N SER A 447 19.09 13.18 -2.75
CA SER A 447 19.01 13.60 -4.14
C SER A 447 17.96 12.82 -4.92
N TRP A 448 17.73 13.15 -6.20
CA TRP A 448 16.83 12.38 -7.08
C TRP A 448 17.16 10.89 -7.09
N LYS A 449 18.44 10.53 -6.99
CA LYS A 449 18.88 9.14 -6.98
C LYS A 449 18.45 8.38 -5.73
N ASP A 450 18.06 9.08 -4.66
CA ASP A 450 17.73 8.51 -3.35
C ASP A 450 16.23 8.38 -3.08
N ARG A 451 15.40 8.69 -4.09
CA ARG A 451 13.98 8.34 -4.07
C ARG A 451 13.79 6.83 -3.92
N PHE A 452 12.60 6.42 -3.50
CA PHE A 452 12.32 5.00 -3.31
C PHE A 452 12.54 4.21 -4.62
N GLN A 453 12.96 2.97 -4.47
CA GLN A 453 12.99 1.97 -5.52
C GLN A 453 12.59 0.64 -4.92
N THR A 454 11.39 0.22 -5.27
CA THR A 454 10.70 -0.90 -4.63
C THR A 454 10.00 -1.74 -5.69
N ALA A 455 9.91 -3.04 -5.47
CA ALA A 455 9.13 -3.95 -6.30
C ALA A 455 7.79 -4.24 -5.63
N ILE A 456 6.75 -4.49 -6.44
CA ILE A 456 5.49 -5.06 -5.96
C ILE A 456 5.53 -6.56 -6.20
N GLN A 457 5.92 -7.29 -5.16
CA GLN A 457 6.05 -8.75 -5.17
C GLN A 457 4.69 -9.43 -5.07
N MET A 458 4.57 -10.57 -5.74
CA MET A 458 3.42 -11.46 -5.68
C MET A 458 3.79 -12.70 -4.88
N GLY A 459 2.89 -13.21 -4.04
CA GLY A 459 3.04 -14.50 -3.34
C GLY A 459 3.07 -15.74 -4.23
N LEU A 460 3.57 -15.60 -5.46
CA LEU A 460 3.76 -16.64 -6.47
C LEU A 460 5.26 -16.87 -6.67
N PRO A 461 5.79 -18.07 -6.39
CA PRO A 461 7.19 -18.36 -6.64
C PRO A 461 7.49 -18.31 -8.15
N ASN A 462 8.74 -17.98 -8.48
CA ASN A 462 9.26 -18.10 -9.82
C ASN A 462 9.23 -19.55 -10.30
N GLU A 463 9.07 -19.72 -11.60
CA GLU A 463 9.16 -21.04 -12.22
C GLU A 463 10.56 -21.63 -11.97
N LYS A 464 10.61 -22.91 -11.59
CA LYS A 464 11.87 -23.56 -11.29
C LYS A 464 12.60 -23.88 -12.60
N ILE A 465 13.77 -23.26 -12.80
CA ILE A 465 14.66 -23.60 -13.91
C ILE A 465 15.50 -24.83 -13.52
N THR A 466 15.35 -25.90 -14.28
CA THR A 466 16.08 -27.18 -14.09
C THR A 466 17.06 -27.46 -15.21
N ASP A 467 16.74 -27.03 -16.43
CA ASP A 467 17.63 -27.09 -17.59
C ASP A 467 17.53 -25.77 -18.37
N PRO A 468 18.55 -24.89 -18.29
CA PRO A 468 18.52 -23.60 -18.97
C PRO A 468 18.55 -23.71 -20.50
N LEU A 469 18.78 -24.90 -21.06
CA LEU A 469 18.79 -25.14 -22.50
C LEU A 469 17.51 -25.82 -23.01
N ASP A 470 16.59 -26.21 -22.12
CA ASP A 470 15.26 -26.69 -22.50
C ASP A 470 14.47 -25.54 -23.15
N PRO A 471 14.02 -25.68 -24.42
CA PRO A 471 13.26 -24.64 -25.11
C PRO A 471 12.06 -24.10 -24.31
N ASP A 472 11.40 -24.94 -23.52
CA ASP A 472 10.24 -24.55 -22.71
C ASP A 472 10.63 -23.70 -21.48
N GLN A 473 11.90 -23.73 -21.07
CA GLN A 473 12.43 -22.98 -19.92
C GLN A 473 13.21 -21.72 -20.31
N ILE A 474 13.48 -21.50 -21.61
CA ILE A 474 14.23 -20.32 -22.07
C ILE A 474 13.50 -19.02 -21.72
N LEU A 475 12.22 -18.91 -22.04
CA LEU A 475 11.42 -17.70 -21.74
C LEU A 475 11.32 -17.42 -20.22
N PRO A 476 10.96 -18.41 -19.38
CA PRO A 476 10.99 -18.25 -17.93
C PRO A 476 12.37 -17.83 -17.39
N LEU A 477 13.46 -18.38 -17.92
CA LEU A 477 14.82 -17.99 -17.52
C LEU A 477 15.14 -16.55 -17.93
N MET A 478 14.85 -16.17 -19.18
CA MET A 478 15.05 -14.79 -19.66
C MET A 478 14.28 -13.79 -18.81
N ARG A 479 13.03 -14.12 -18.46
CA ARG A 479 12.20 -13.32 -17.56
C ARG A 479 12.86 -13.14 -16.20
N GLN A 480 13.31 -14.23 -15.57
CA GLN A 480 13.99 -14.17 -14.27
C GLN A 480 15.29 -13.35 -14.30
N VAL A 481 16.04 -13.41 -15.40
CA VAL A 481 17.25 -12.59 -15.57
C VAL A 481 16.91 -11.10 -15.70
N ALA A 482 15.94 -10.75 -16.54
CA ALA A 482 15.47 -9.38 -16.71
C ALA A 482 14.95 -8.79 -15.38
N ASP A 483 14.08 -9.53 -14.72
CA ASP A 483 13.50 -9.21 -13.42
C ASP A 483 14.58 -8.98 -12.36
N TRP A 484 15.57 -9.87 -12.29
CA TRP A 484 16.68 -9.73 -11.36
C TRP A 484 17.51 -8.47 -11.63
N GLN A 485 17.77 -8.13 -12.90
CA GLN A 485 18.55 -6.92 -13.23
C GLN A 485 17.78 -5.63 -12.90
N LEU A 486 16.48 -5.57 -13.13
CA LEU A 486 15.64 -4.43 -12.75
C LEU A 486 15.51 -4.28 -11.24
N ALA A 487 15.43 -5.41 -10.52
CA ALA A 487 15.42 -5.39 -9.06
C ALA A 487 16.77 -4.96 -8.46
N ASN A 488 17.89 -5.14 -9.17
CA ASN A 488 19.25 -4.95 -8.65
C ASN A 488 20.09 -3.98 -9.51
N PRO A 489 19.65 -2.72 -9.70
CA PRO A 489 20.40 -1.77 -10.51
C PRO A 489 21.73 -1.38 -9.86
N ARG A 490 22.75 -1.20 -10.69
CA ARG A 490 24.04 -0.61 -10.30
C ARG A 490 23.91 0.90 -10.16
N ARG A 491 23.51 1.36 -8.96
CA ARG A 491 23.25 2.79 -8.66
C ARG A 491 24.48 3.71 -8.78
N ASN A 492 25.69 3.15 -8.81
CA ASN A 492 26.94 3.88 -8.97
C ASN A 492 27.31 4.17 -10.44
N LEU A 493 26.55 3.63 -11.41
CA LEU A 493 26.75 3.83 -12.84
C LEU A 493 25.64 4.72 -13.41
N ASP A 494 25.93 5.43 -14.50
CA ASP A 494 24.91 6.13 -15.29
C ASP A 494 24.17 5.10 -16.16
N PRO A 495 22.82 4.99 -16.09
CA PRO A 495 22.03 4.10 -16.93
C PRO A 495 22.20 4.28 -18.44
N ARG A 496 22.73 5.42 -18.90
CA ARG A 496 23.00 5.68 -20.32
C ARG A 496 24.34 5.12 -20.80
N ASP A 497 25.19 4.70 -19.87
CA ASP A 497 26.52 4.15 -20.16
C ASP A 497 26.42 2.72 -20.72
N TRP A 498 27.43 2.29 -21.48
CA TRP A 498 27.48 0.97 -22.13
C TRP A 498 27.21 -0.22 -21.21
N HIS A 499 27.52 -0.11 -19.92
CA HIS A 499 27.24 -1.16 -18.93
C HIS A 499 25.75 -1.55 -18.90
N TYR A 500 24.85 -0.61 -19.19
CA TYR A 500 23.41 -0.84 -19.31
C TYR A 500 22.95 -1.00 -20.76
N GLY A 501 23.67 -0.46 -21.74
CA GLY A 501 23.29 -0.51 -23.15
C GLY A 501 22.95 -1.91 -23.65
N ALA A 502 23.79 -2.91 -23.37
CA ALA A 502 23.54 -4.30 -23.76
C ALA A 502 22.31 -4.89 -23.06
N PHE A 503 22.11 -4.57 -21.77
CA PHE A 503 20.95 -5.02 -21.03
C PHE A 503 19.67 -4.40 -21.58
N PHE A 504 19.62 -3.09 -21.78
CA PHE A 504 18.43 -2.40 -22.27
C PHE A 504 18.06 -2.79 -23.70
N THR A 505 19.03 -3.03 -24.57
CA THR A 505 18.78 -3.60 -25.91
C THR A 505 18.13 -4.97 -25.80
N GLY A 506 18.66 -5.86 -24.94
CA GLY A 506 18.07 -7.17 -24.69
C GLY A 506 16.68 -7.09 -24.05
N LEU A 507 16.45 -6.10 -23.18
CA LEU A 507 15.18 -5.87 -22.51
C LEU A 507 14.11 -5.38 -23.50
N MET A 508 14.47 -4.49 -24.44
CA MET A 508 13.59 -4.06 -25.52
C MET A 508 13.23 -5.23 -26.45
N ALA A 509 14.21 -6.04 -26.86
CA ALA A 509 13.94 -7.24 -27.64
C ALA A 509 13.05 -8.25 -26.89
N PHE A 510 13.26 -8.40 -25.58
CA PHE A 510 12.43 -9.25 -24.74
C PHE A 510 11.00 -8.72 -24.63
N TYR A 511 10.82 -7.41 -24.45
CA TYR A 511 9.53 -6.74 -24.50
C TYR A 511 8.82 -6.98 -25.84
N GLN A 512 9.50 -6.78 -26.98
CA GLN A 512 8.93 -7.00 -28.30
C GLN A 512 8.48 -8.45 -28.51
N LEU A 513 9.16 -9.41 -27.86
CA LEU A 513 8.81 -10.82 -27.89
C LEU A 513 7.59 -11.15 -27.00
N THR A 514 7.53 -10.60 -25.79
CA THR A 514 6.54 -10.99 -24.76
C THR A 514 5.33 -10.07 -24.66
N GLY A 515 5.44 -8.83 -25.12
CA GLY A 515 4.43 -7.79 -24.93
C GLY A 515 4.31 -7.26 -23.50
N GLU A 516 5.20 -7.66 -22.57
CA GLU A 516 5.12 -7.28 -21.15
C GLU A 516 5.49 -5.80 -20.94
N GLN A 517 4.47 -4.93 -20.92
CA GLN A 517 4.60 -3.47 -20.91
C GLN A 517 5.46 -2.92 -19.77
N ARG A 518 5.53 -3.62 -18.62
CA ARG A 518 6.40 -3.22 -17.50
C ARG A 518 7.86 -3.02 -17.91
N TYR A 519 8.38 -3.78 -18.87
CA TYR A 519 9.76 -3.65 -19.34
C TYR A 519 9.96 -2.41 -20.20
N ARG A 520 9.02 -2.16 -21.11
CA ARG A 520 9.00 -0.94 -21.92
C ARG A 520 8.88 0.31 -21.06
N ASN A 521 8.02 0.28 -20.04
CA ASN A 521 7.80 1.41 -19.14
C ASN A 521 9.10 1.80 -18.40
N GLU A 522 9.89 0.83 -17.93
CA GLU A 522 11.20 1.14 -17.33
C GLU A 522 12.15 1.84 -18.32
N MET A 523 12.12 1.48 -19.60
CA MET A 523 12.95 2.15 -20.62
C MET A 523 12.44 3.55 -20.92
N TYR A 524 11.13 3.74 -20.96
CA TYR A 524 10.49 5.04 -21.12
C TYR A 524 10.86 5.99 -19.97
N ASN A 525 10.81 5.47 -18.74
CA ASN A 525 11.24 6.14 -17.52
C ASN A 525 12.69 6.64 -17.61
N GLN A 526 13.63 5.83 -18.12
CA GLN A 526 14.99 6.31 -18.38
C GLN A 526 15.01 7.46 -19.38
N GLY A 527 14.17 7.40 -20.41
CA GLY A 527 14.06 8.43 -21.45
C GLY A 527 13.62 9.77 -20.92
N GLN A 528 12.50 9.79 -20.22
CA GLN A 528 12.00 10.99 -19.57
C GLN A 528 13.00 11.54 -18.55
N GLN A 529 13.62 10.67 -17.73
CA GLN A 529 14.60 11.09 -16.73
C GLN A 529 15.77 11.88 -17.33
N TYR A 530 16.29 11.39 -18.46
CA TYR A 530 17.47 11.95 -19.10
C TYR A 530 17.14 12.87 -20.27
N GLY A 531 15.86 13.18 -20.49
CA GLY A 531 15.39 14.01 -21.60
C GLY A 531 15.80 13.47 -22.97
N TRP A 532 15.78 12.14 -23.12
CA TRP A 532 16.14 11.41 -24.34
C TRP A 532 17.59 11.67 -24.82
N ARG A 533 18.48 12.09 -23.92
CA ARG A 533 19.86 12.45 -24.27
C ARG A 533 20.80 11.25 -24.12
N PRO A 534 21.74 11.03 -25.05
CA PRO A 534 22.92 10.21 -24.75
C PRO A 534 23.78 10.86 -23.66
N MET A 535 24.84 10.18 -23.24
CA MET A 535 25.84 10.82 -22.40
C MET A 535 26.60 11.90 -23.18
N GLU A 536 27.28 12.78 -22.45
CA GLU A 536 28.30 13.66 -23.03
C GLU A 536 29.46 12.84 -23.62
N ASP A 537 30.34 13.47 -24.39
CA ASP A 537 31.44 12.80 -25.12
C ASP A 537 30.94 11.80 -26.18
N ILE A 538 30.08 12.30 -27.08
CA ILE A 538 29.36 11.50 -28.07
C ILE A 538 30.28 10.69 -29.00
N LEU A 539 31.52 11.09 -29.24
CA LEU A 539 32.47 10.35 -30.09
C LEU A 539 33.02 9.07 -29.45
N HIS A 540 32.79 8.89 -28.14
CA HIS A 540 33.18 7.69 -27.43
C HIS A 540 32.06 6.63 -27.56
N ALA A 541 32.38 5.47 -28.13
CA ALA A 541 31.40 4.41 -28.42
C ALA A 541 30.57 3.99 -27.19
N ASP A 542 31.18 3.99 -26.00
CA ASP A 542 30.49 3.67 -24.74
C ASP A 542 29.38 4.67 -24.30
N ARG A 543 29.30 5.86 -24.92
CA ARG A 543 28.39 6.97 -24.53
C ARG A 543 27.10 7.04 -25.35
N ILE A 544 27.06 6.29 -26.43
CA ILE A 544 26.00 6.26 -27.42
C ILE A 544 25.10 5.00 -27.46
N PRO A 545 25.35 3.88 -26.72
CA PRO A 545 24.50 2.68 -26.86
C PRO A 545 23.03 2.90 -26.52
N ILE A 546 22.73 3.82 -25.60
CA ILE A 546 21.35 4.13 -25.20
C ILE A 546 20.49 4.69 -26.35
N MET A 547 21.10 5.23 -27.39
CA MET A 547 20.37 5.85 -28.50
C MET A 547 19.56 4.84 -29.32
N ASP A 548 19.97 3.56 -29.32
CA ASP A 548 19.22 2.48 -29.98
C ASP A 548 17.87 2.27 -29.28
N VAL A 549 17.88 2.27 -27.94
CA VAL A 549 16.66 2.20 -27.12
C VAL A 549 15.73 3.39 -27.39
N TRP A 550 16.28 4.60 -27.55
CA TRP A 550 15.47 5.77 -27.94
C TRP A 550 14.85 5.61 -29.32
N ALA A 551 15.59 5.04 -30.28
CA ALA A 551 15.09 4.77 -31.63
C ALA A 551 13.94 3.74 -31.62
N ASP A 552 14.09 2.65 -30.86
CA ASP A 552 13.05 1.63 -30.69
C ASP A 552 11.78 2.22 -30.08
N LEU A 553 11.91 2.94 -28.96
CA LEU A 553 10.76 3.59 -28.31
C LEU A 553 10.08 4.62 -29.22
N TYR A 554 10.87 5.38 -29.99
CA TYR A 554 10.34 6.35 -30.94
C TYR A 554 9.56 5.68 -32.07
N ALA A 555 10.00 4.51 -32.55
CA ALA A 555 9.31 3.77 -33.60
C ALA A 555 7.91 3.31 -33.16
N GLU A 556 7.74 3.01 -31.87
CA GLU A 556 6.44 2.65 -31.29
C GLU A 556 5.56 3.87 -30.97
N ARG A 557 6.13 4.88 -30.30
CA ARG A 557 5.42 6.09 -29.90
C ARG A 557 6.29 7.32 -30.19
N PRO A 558 6.14 7.94 -31.37
CA PRO A 558 6.92 9.11 -31.73
C PRO A 558 6.57 10.31 -30.85
N GLU A 559 7.54 10.84 -30.12
CA GLU A 559 7.42 12.14 -29.43
C GLU A 559 8.41 13.16 -29.99
N SER A 560 7.98 14.43 -30.00
CA SER A 560 8.82 15.52 -30.49
C SER A 560 10.07 15.65 -29.63
N GLY A 561 11.25 15.69 -30.26
CA GLY A 561 12.52 15.86 -29.57
C GLY A 561 13.19 14.58 -29.09
N MET A 562 12.51 13.43 -29.10
CA MET A 562 13.09 12.14 -28.63
C MET A 562 14.41 11.80 -29.31
N LEU A 563 14.52 12.03 -30.62
CA LEU A 563 15.69 11.63 -31.41
C LEU A 563 16.59 12.79 -31.81
N ASP A 564 16.28 14.03 -31.44
CA ASP A 564 17.00 15.20 -31.97
C ASP A 564 18.50 15.14 -31.64
N LEU A 565 18.84 14.80 -30.39
CA LEU A 565 20.22 14.70 -29.95
C LEU A 565 20.91 13.42 -30.41
N SER A 566 20.16 12.31 -30.55
CA SER A 566 20.69 11.09 -31.14
C SER A 566 21.03 11.27 -32.62
N ARG A 567 20.16 11.94 -33.39
CA ARG A 567 20.41 12.29 -34.80
C ARG A 567 21.62 13.20 -34.93
N PHE A 568 21.67 14.27 -34.13
CA PHE A 568 22.84 15.14 -34.09
C PHE A 568 24.12 14.37 -33.79
N ALA A 569 24.11 13.47 -32.80
CA ALA A 569 25.27 12.65 -32.48
C ALA A 569 25.69 11.79 -33.67
N MET A 570 24.75 11.12 -34.35
CA MET A 570 25.06 10.30 -35.53
C MET A 570 25.57 11.12 -36.71
N ASP A 571 25.01 12.31 -36.96
CA ASP A 571 25.49 13.22 -38.00
C ASP A 571 26.94 13.65 -37.75
N VAL A 572 27.31 13.92 -36.48
CA VAL A 572 28.69 14.25 -36.10
C VAL A 572 29.65 13.09 -36.36
N HIS A 573 29.26 11.84 -36.08
CA HIS A 573 30.09 10.67 -36.41
C HIS A 573 30.28 10.51 -37.92
N LEU A 574 29.22 10.69 -38.71
CA LEU A 574 29.31 10.62 -40.17
C LEU A 574 30.20 11.74 -40.75
N ALA A 575 30.25 12.90 -40.09
CA ALA A 575 31.07 14.03 -40.48
C ALA A 575 32.52 13.99 -39.97
N THR A 576 32.85 13.07 -39.04
CA THR A 576 34.17 12.98 -38.41
C THR A 576 34.90 11.74 -38.95
N PRO A 577 35.84 11.90 -39.90
CA PRO A 577 36.51 10.80 -40.64
C PRO A 577 37.47 9.96 -39.79
#